data_AF-A0A8S0QZ56-F1
#
_entry.id   AF-A0A8S0QZ56-F1
#
_cell.length_a   1.000
_cell.length_b   1.000
_cell.length_c   1.000
_cell.angle_alpha   90.00
_cell.angle_beta   90.00
_cell.angle_gamma   90.00
#
_symmetry.space_group_name_H-M   'P 1'
#
loop_
_entity.id
_entity.type
_entity.pdbx_description
1 polymer ?
#
loop_
_entity_poly.entity_id
_entity_poly.type
_entity_poly.pdbx_seq_one_letter_code
_entity_poly.pdbx_strand_id
1 'polypeptide(L)' 'MHPTGQMTQELRKVNVDAPVLEYKDTVHEFAALDMLLKTPQAQACAEDIAIWVKKHISLKGHEFSY' A
#
# COMPACT_ATOMS: atom_id res chain seq x y z
N MET A 1 9.81 18.78 -3.07
CA MET A 1 9.23 17.76 -2.15
C MET A 1 8.15 17.03 -2.91
N HIS A 2 8.23 15.69 -3.01
CA HIS A 2 7.16 14.90 -3.63
C HIS A 2 5.88 15.00 -2.78
N PRO A 3 4.69 15.21 -3.37
CA PRO A 3 3.43 15.43 -2.65
C PRO A 3 3.01 14.28 -1.71
N THR A 4 3.51 13.06 -1.95
CA THR A 4 3.26 11.88 -1.12
C THR A 4 3.87 11.97 0.29
N GLY A 5 4.96 12.70 0.46
CA GLY A 5 5.61 12.89 1.77
C GLY A 5 4.76 13.70 2.75
N GLN A 6 4.00 14.69 2.25
CA GLN A 6 3.16 15.55 3.09
C GLN A 6 1.92 14.81 3.62
N MET A 7 1.26 14.01 2.77
CA MET A 7 0.08 13.24 3.18
C MET A 7 0.39 12.23 4.30
N THR A 8 1.57 11.60 4.22
CA THR A 8 2.06 10.69 5.25
C THR A 8 2.27 11.37 6.60
N GLN A 9 2.86 12.57 6.58
CA GLN A 9 3.14 13.34 7.79
C GLN A 9 1.86 13.76 8.50
N GLU A 10 0.82 14.15 7.76
CA GLU A 10 -0.48 14.52 8.33
C GLU A 10 -1.22 13.31 8.91
N LEU A 11 -1.20 12.15 8.25
CA LEU A 11 -1.82 10.92 8.77
C LEU A 11 -1.17 10.44 10.08
N ARG A 12 0.15 10.60 10.22
CA ARG A 12 0.86 10.30 11.48
C ARG A 12 0.41 11.20 12.63
N LYS A 13 0.07 12.46 12.38
CA LYS A 13 -0.40 13.39 13.44
C LYS A 13 -1.73 12.95 14.06
N VAL A 14 -2.53 12.18 13.34
CA VAL A 14 -3.84 11.68 13.79
C VAL A 14 -3.80 10.19 14.19
N ASN A 15 -2.61 9.64 14.47
CA ASN A 15 -2.40 8.26 14.90
C ASN A 15 -2.92 7.18 13.92
N VAL A 16 -3.02 7.51 12.63
CA VAL A 16 -3.34 6.54 11.58
C VAL A 16 -2.04 5.86 11.14
N ASP A 17 -1.91 4.57 11.43
CA ASP A 17 -0.81 3.74 10.94
C ASP A 17 -1.06 3.36 9.48
N ALA A 18 -0.56 4.20 8.57
CA ALA A 18 -0.55 3.96 7.14
C ALA A 18 0.91 3.76 6.69
N PRO A 19 1.32 2.55 6.29
CA PRO A 19 2.64 2.33 5.74
C PRO A 19 2.77 3.07 4.42
N VAL A 20 3.92 3.70 4.21
CA VAL A 20 4.22 4.41 2.98
C VAL A 20 5.42 3.74 2.34
N LEU A 21 5.17 3.14 1.19
CA LEU A 21 6.12 2.37 0.41
C LEU A 21 6.49 3.16 -0.84
N GLU A 22 7.78 3.27 -1.11
CA GLU A 22 8.31 3.91 -2.30
C GLU A 22 8.75 2.82 -3.29
N TYR A 23 8.06 2.74 -4.42
CA TYR A 23 8.46 1.88 -5.53
C TYR A 23 9.30 2.71 -6.51
N LYS A 24 10.54 2.29 -6.75
CA LYS A 24 11.44 2.95 -7.69
C LYS A 24 11.11 2.54 -9.12
N ASP A 25 11.40 3.43 -10.07
CA ASP A 25 11.27 3.18 -11.51
C ASP A 25 9.86 2.77 -11.96
N THR A 26 8.84 3.19 -11.22
CA THR A 26 7.43 3.01 -11.57
C THR A 26 6.81 4.32 -12.02
N VAL A 27 5.85 4.22 -12.93
CA VAL A 27 5.00 5.36 -13.31
C VAL A 27 3.89 5.54 -12.29
N HIS A 28 3.25 6.72 -12.30
CA HIS A 28 2.04 6.94 -11.52
C HIS A 28 0.98 5.88 -11.89
N GLU A 29 0.23 5.41 -10.89
CA GLU A 29 -0.85 4.41 -11.05
C GLU A 29 -0.40 3.04 -11.60
N PHE A 30 0.89 2.68 -11.51
CA PHE A 30 1.40 1.39 -12.00
C PHE A 30 0.66 0.15 -11.48
N ALA A 31 0.06 0.22 -10.28
CA ALA A 31 -0.69 -0.86 -9.66
C ALA A 31 -2.22 -0.81 -9.92
N ALA A 32 -2.71 0.19 -10.64
CA ALA A 32 -4.13 0.37 -10.98
C ALA A 32 -4.39 0.38 -12.49
N LEU A 33 -3.37 0.64 -13.30
CA LEU A 33 -3.49 0.66 -14.75
C LEU A 33 -3.42 -0.76 -15.33
N ASP A 34 -4.50 -1.21 -15.98
CA ASP A 34 -4.66 -2.59 -16.47
C ASP A 34 -3.47 -3.13 -17.27
N MET A 35 -2.88 -2.28 -18.13
CA MET A 35 -1.74 -2.66 -18.97
C MET A 35 -0.46 -2.97 -18.16
N LEU A 36 -0.37 -2.49 -16.91
CA LEU A 36 0.80 -2.62 -16.04
C LEU A 36 0.60 -3.65 -14.92
N LEU A 37 -0.61 -4.18 -14.71
CA LEU A 37 -0.91 -5.12 -13.61
C LEU A 37 -0.07 -6.41 -13.65
N LYS A 38 0.46 -6.79 -14.81
CA LYS A 38 1.34 -7.96 -14.96
C LYS A 38 2.82 -7.67 -14.72
N THR A 39 3.18 -6.41 -14.46
CA THR A 39 4.57 -6.07 -14.13
C THR A 39 4.93 -6.59 -12.74
N PRO A 40 6.20 -6.98 -12.49
CA PRO A 40 6.63 -7.44 -11.18
C PRO A 40 6.35 -6.43 -10.07
N GLN A 41 6.49 -5.14 -10.36
CA GLN A 41 6.26 -4.05 -9.40
C GLN A 41 4.78 -3.98 -9.00
N ALA A 42 3.85 -4.04 -9.96
CA ALA A 42 2.42 -4.02 -9.68
C ALA A 42 1.99 -5.24 -8.84
N GLN A 43 2.55 -6.41 -9.12
CA GLN A 43 2.30 -7.63 -8.35
C GLN A 43 2.85 -7.54 -6.93
N ALA A 44 4.09 -7.08 -6.77
CA ALA A 44 4.69 -6.85 -5.45
C ALA A 44 3.87 -5.84 -4.63
N CYS A 45 3.38 -4.76 -5.26
CA CYS A 45 2.49 -3.80 -4.61
C CYS A 45 1.18 -4.43 -4.14
N ALA A 46 0.58 -5.31 -4.95
CA ALA A 46 -0.63 -6.05 -4.55
C ALA A 46 -0.37 -7.00 -3.37
N GLU A 47 0.78 -7.68 -3.34
CA GLU A 47 1.20 -8.54 -2.24
C GLU A 47 1.43 -7.74 -0.95
N ASP A 48 2.12 -6.60 -1.04
CA ASP A 48 2.35 -5.71 0.10
C ASP A 48 1.03 -5.21 0.71
N ILE A 49 0.07 -4.83 -0.13
CA ILE A 49 -1.28 -4.45 0.30
C ILE A 49 -1.97 -5.63 0.98
N ALA A 50 -1.95 -6.82 0.38
CA ALA A 50 -2.58 -8.01 0.96
C ALA A 50 -2.00 -8.37 2.33
N ILE A 51 -0.68 -8.28 2.49
CA ILE A 51 0.01 -8.48 3.77
C ILE A 51 -0.43 -7.44 4.79
N TRP A 52 -0.49 -6.16 4.41
CA TRP A 52 -0.90 -5.10 5.32
C TRP A 52 -2.36 -5.26 5.76
N VAL A 53 -3.26 -5.52 4.82
CA VAL A 53 -4.68 -5.75 5.09
C VAL A 53 -4.85 -6.95 6.02
N LYS A 54 -4.18 -8.07 5.74
CA LYS A 54 -4.22 -9.26 6.61
C LYS A 54 -3.75 -8.94 8.02
N LYS A 55 -2.61 -8.24 8.19
CA LYS A 55 -2.11 -7.81 9.50
C LYS A 55 -3.12 -6.90 10.21
N HIS A 56 -3.66 -5.90 9.51
CA HIS A 56 -4.61 -4.95 10.08
C HIS A 56 -5.89 -5.62 10.58
N ILE A 57 -6.38 -6.60 9.84
CA ILE A 57 -7.59 -7.34 10.17
C ILE A 57 -7.34 -8.34 11.31
N SER A 58 -6.24 -9.10 11.26
CA SER A 58 -5.84 -10.01 12.35
C SER A 58 -5.62 -9.26 13.67
N LEU A 59 -5.00 -8.08 13.66
CA LEU A 59 -4.85 -7.22 14.83
C LEU A 59 -6.20 -6.76 15.41
N LYS A 60 -7.24 -6.70 14.59
CA LYS A 60 -8.61 -6.32 14.99
C LYS A 60 -9.49 -7.54 15.36
N GLY A 61 -8.94 -8.75 15.43
CA GLY A 61 -9.66 -9.94 15.85
C GLY A 61 -10.64 -10.52 14.83
N HIS A 62 -10.55 -10.09 13.57
CA HIS A 62 -11.31 -10.68 12.47
C HIS A 62 -10.38 -11.63 11.70
N GLU A 63 -10.52 -12.94 11.84
CA GLU A 63 -9.82 -13.89 10.99
C GLU A 63 -10.62 -14.11 9.70
N PHE A 64 -10.02 -13.83 8.55
CA PHE A 64 -10.59 -14.24 7.27
C PHE A 64 -10.38 -15.74 7.11
N SER A 65 -11.47 -16.51 7.18
CA SER A 65 -11.52 -17.90 6.73
C SER A 65 -11.53 -17.90 5.19
N TYR A 66 -10.58 -18.61 4.58
CA TYR A 66 -10.48 -18.81 3.13
C TYR A 66 -11.50 -19.84 2.62
#